data_AF-A0A2N0XZU1-F1
#
_entry.id   AF-A0A2N0XZU1-F1
#
_cell.length_a   1.000
_cell.length_b   1.000
_cell.length_c   1.000
_cell.angle_alpha   90.00
_cell.angle_beta   90.00
_cell.angle_gamma   90.00
#
_symmetry.space_group_name_H-M   'P 1'
#
loop_
_entity.id
_entity.type
_entity.pdbx_description
1 polymer ?
#
loop_
_entity_poly.entity_id
_entity_poly.type
_entity_poly.pdbx_seq_one_letter_code
_entity_poly.pdbx_strand_id
1 'polypeptide(L)'
;MTLTPFHVAIPVRHLEESRQFYRDVLNCSEGRSSDCWVDFNLYGHQLVIHFDPSIGEEGKIRLHHNSVDSHAVPVPHIGVVLEMADWEALATRLKEKRVEFVIEPYVRFKGQTGEQATLFFYDPTGNALEFKAFKDIESQLFASD
;
A
#
# COMPACT_ATOMS: atom_id res chain seq x y z
N MET A 1 -14.56 -20.94 0.94
CA MET A 1 -14.70 -20.37 -0.43
C MET A 1 -13.32 -19.94 -0.89
N THR A 2 -12.98 -20.12 -2.17
CA THR A 2 -11.71 -19.59 -2.70
C THR A 2 -11.75 -18.07 -2.68
N LEU A 3 -10.72 -17.42 -2.11
CA LEU A 3 -10.63 -15.96 -2.06
C LEU A 3 -10.52 -15.41 -3.48
N THR A 4 -11.34 -14.40 -3.80
CA THR A 4 -11.26 -13.67 -5.07
C THR A 4 -10.54 -12.33 -4.86
N PRO A 5 -9.79 -11.83 -5.86
CA PRO A 5 -9.11 -10.54 -5.74
C PRO A 5 -10.05 -9.36 -5.49
N PHE A 6 -9.65 -8.45 -4.61
CA PHE A 6 -10.12 -7.07 -4.62
C PHE A 6 -9.66 -6.28 -5.85
N HIS A 7 -10.47 -5.28 -6.20
CA HIS A 7 -10.20 -4.27 -7.22
C HIS A 7 -10.32 -2.87 -6.58
N VAL A 8 -9.33 -2.01 -6.80
CA VAL A 8 -9.35 -0.63 -6.33
C VAL A 8 -8.77 0.32 -7.36
N ALA A 9 -9.42 1.47 -7.55
CA ALA A 9 -8.98 2.54 -8.43
C ALA A 9 -8.60 3.77 -7.60
N ILE A 10 -7.44 4.37 -7.89
CA ILE A 10 -6.94 5.58 -7.23
C ILE A 10 -6.51 6.65 -8.25
N PRO A 11 -6.66 7.95 -7.92
CA PRO A 11 -6.25 9.00 -8.82
C PRO A 11 -4.73 9.24 -8.71
N VAL A 12 -4.12 9.61 -9.84
CA VAL A 12 -2.71 9.98 -9.93
C VAL A 12 -2.56 11.27 -10.74
N ARG A 13 -1.57 12.09 -10.39
CA ARG A 13 -1.29 13.35 -11.09
C ARG A 13 -0.50 13.20 -12.39
N HIS A 14 0.19 12.07 -12.56
CA HIS A 14 1.04 11.83 -13.72
C HIS A 14 1.24 10.33 -13.94
N LEU A 15 0.86 9.80 -15.11
CA LEU A 15 0.89 8.35 -15.34
C LEU A 15 2.30 7.76 -15.31
N GLU A 16 3.27 8.34 -16.00
CA GLU A 16 4.60 7.70 -16.08
C GLU A 16 5.35 7.73 -14.73
N GLU A 17 5.28 8.84 -13.98
CA GLU A 17 5.77 8.91 -12.59
C GLU A 17 5.15 7.80 -11.72
N SER A 18 3.83 7.64 -11.79
CA SER A 18 3.15 6.58 -11.05
C SER A 18 3.53 5.18 -11.56
N ARG A 19 3.66 4.98 -12.88
CA ARG A 19 4.10 3.69 -13.44
C ARG A 19 5.48 3.31 -12.92
N GLN A 20 6.43 4.24 -12.90
CA GLN A 20 7.76 4.02 -12.35
C GLN A 20 7.70 3.67 -10.86
N PHE A 21 6.86 4.36 -10.09
CA PHE A 21 6.67 4.03 -8.67
C PHE A 21 6.11 2.61 -8.48
N TYR A 22 4.96 2.30 -9.07
CA TYR A 22 4.30 1.00 -8.87
C TYR A 22 5.12 -0.16 -9.45
N ARG A 23 5.76 0.02 -10.60
CA ARG A 23 6.60 -1.00 -11.25
C ARG A 23 7.97 -1.14 -10.59
N ASP A 24 8.69 -0.05 -10.37
CA ASP A 24 10.13 -0.11 -10.04
C ASP A 24 10.41 0.01 -8.53
N VAL A 25 9.48 0.58 -7.76
CA VAL A 25 9.55 0.66 -6.28
C VAL A 25 8.75 -0.47 -5.66
N LEU A 26 7.48 -0.63 -6.04
CA LEU A 26 6.62 -1.68 -5.48
C LEU A 26 6.77 -3.04 -6.16
N ASN A 27 7.43 -3.10 -7.31
CA ASN A 27 7.60 -4.33 -8.08
C ASN A 27 6.28 -4.95 -8.55
N CYS A 28 5.28 -4.11 -8.83
CA CYS A 28 4.02 -4.55 -9.40
C CYS A 28 4.21 -4.87 -10.88
N SER A 29 3.57 -5.94 -11.36
CA SER A 29 3.48 -6.19 -12.79
C SER A 29 2.34 -5.35 -13.39
N GLU A 30 2.62 -4.74 -14.52
CA GLU A 30 1.65 -3.95 -15.26
C GLU A 30 0.69 -4.84 -16.05
N GLY A 31 -0.59 -4.48 -16.03
CA GLY A 31 -1.65 -5.10 -16.80
C GLY A 31 -2.01 -4.28 -18.05
N ARG A 32 -3.31 -4.14 -18.30
CA ARG A 32 -3.82 -3.32 -19.40
C ARG A 32 -3.64 -1.84 -19.08
N SER A 33 -3.58 -1.01 -20.10
CA SER A 33 -3.47 0.44 -19.95
C SER A 33 -4.18 1.18 -21.07
N SER A 34 -4.35 2.49 -20.86
CA SER A 34 -4.73 3.47 -21.88
C SER A 34 -3.95 4.77 -21.66
N ASP A 35 -4.29 5.82 -22.42
CA ASP A 35 -3.71 7.15 -22.25
C ASP A 35 -4.10 7.82 -20.91
N CYS A 36 -5.09 7.29 -20.18
CA CYS A 36 -5.57 7.88 -18.92
C CYS A 36 -5.63 6.92 -17.72
N TRP A 37 -5.26 5.64 -17.88
CA TRP A 37 -5.22 4.69 -16.75
C TRP A 37 -4.31 3.50 -16.99
N VAL A 38 -3.90 2.83 -15.91
CA VAL A 38 -3.05 1.62 -15.94
C VAL A 38 -3.48 0.64 -14.85
N ASP A 39 -3.69 -0.63 -15.23
CA ASP A 39 -3.89 -1.76 -14.32
C ASP A 39 -2.52 -2.22 -13.77
N PHE A 40 -2.47 -2.58 -12.49
CA PHE A 40 -1.34 -3.24 -11.82
C PHE A 40 -1.82 -4.47 -11.06
N ASN A 41 -1.01 -5.53 -11.11
CA ASN A 41 -1.11 -6.64 -10.19
C ASN A 41 -0.35 -6.31 -8.90
N LEU A 42 -1.12 -6.05 -7.84
CA LEU A 42 -0.65 -5.79 -6.49
C LEU A 42 -0.86 -7.04 -5.64
N TYR A 43 0.11 -7.96 -5.64
CA TYR A 43 0.06 -9.22 -4.88
C TYR A 43 -1.20 -10.06 -5.14
N GLY A 44 -1.61 -10.16 -6.40
CA GLY A 44 -2.81 -10.87 -6.84
C GLY A 44 -4.09 -10.02 -6.85
N HIS A 45 -4.06 -8.80 -6.30
CA HIS A 45 -5.14 -7.82 -6.36
C HIS A 45 -5.00 -6.88 -7.56
N GLN A 46 -6.11 -6.32 -8.03
CA GLN A 46 -6.08 -5.34 -9.12
C GLN A 46 -6.06 -3.93 -8.53
N LEU A 47 -4.94 -3.24 -8.71
CA LEU A 47 -4.83 -1.80 -8.49
C LEU A 47 -4.94 -1.09 -9.84
N VAL A 48 -5.76 -0.05 -9.94
CA VAL A 48 -5.85 0.78 -11.15
C VAL A 48 -5.50 2.21 -10.80
N ILE A 49 -4.52 2.78 -11.50
CA ILE A 49 -4.22 4.21 -11.41
C ILE A 49 -4.97 4.95 -12.52
N HIS A 50 -5.64 6.04 -12.17
CA HIS A 50 -6.36 6.91 -13.12
C HIS A 50 -5.75 8.30 -13.10
N PHE A 51 -5.37 8.82 -14.26
CA PHE A 51 -4.91 10.20 -14.36
C PHE A 51 -6.03 11.18 -14.04
N ASP A 52 -5.81 12.04 -13.05
CA ASP A 52 -6.71 13.14 -12.70
C ASP A 52 -6.01 14.48 -12.92
N PRO A 53 -6.33 15.20 -14.01
CA PRO A 53 -5.70 16.48 -14.33
C PRO A 53 -6.04 17.58 -13.31
N SER A 54 -7.09 17.42 -12.50
CA SER A 54 -7.49 18.41 -11.49
C SER A 54 -6.54 18.48 -10.30
N ILE A 55 -5.74 17.43 -10.07
CA ILE A 55 -4.70 17.42 -9.05
C ILE A 55 -3.60 18.44 -9.39
N GLY A 56 -3.30 18.62 -10.68
CA GLY A 56 -2.20 19.45 -11.16
C GLY A 56 -0.85 18.73 -11.06
N GLU A 57 0.09 19.14 -11.90
CA GLU A 57 1.39 18.45 -12.09
C GLU A 57 2.21 18.30 -10.81
N GLU A 58 2.18 19.32 -9.94
CA GLU A 58 2.87 19.32 -8.64
C GLU A 58 1.92 19.01 -7.46
N GLY A 59 0.65 18.75 -7.74
CA GLY A 59 -0.36 18.54 -6.71
C GLY A 59 -0.20 17.23 -5.95
N LYS A 60 -0.87 17.16 -4.80
CA LYS A 60 -1.00 15.94 -3.98
C LYS A 60 -2.42 15.85 -3.42
N ILE A 61 -2.88 14.62 -3.22
CA ILE A 61 -4.12 14.34 -2.50
C ILE A 61 -3.97 14.79 -1.05
N ARG A 62 -4.99 15.47 -0.54
CA ARG A 62 -5.07 15.86 0.87
C ARG A 62 -5.85 14.80 1.62
N LEU A 63 -5.19 14.14 2.57
CA LEU A 63 -5.79 13.10 3.40
C LEU A 63 -6.10 13.63 4.80
N HIS A 64 -7.11 13.02 5.42
CA HIS A 64 -7.38 13.20 6.84
C HIS A 64 -6.49 12.24 7.65
N HIS A 65 -6.16 12.58 8.89
CA HIS A 65 -5.36 11.72 9.77
C HIS A 65 -6.09 11.43 11.06
N ASN A 66 -6.19 10.14 11.39
CA ASN A 66 -6.73 9.66 12.66
C ASN A 66 -5.58 9.30 13.61
N SER A 67 -5.78 9.51 14.91
CA SER A 67 -4.83 9.02 15.92
C SER A 67 -5.10 7.55 16.22
N VAL A 68 -4.12 6.68 15.95
CA VAL A 68 -4.17 5.24 16.27
C VAL A 68 -2.82 4.84 16.84
N ASP A 69 -2.80 4.31 18.07
CA ASP A 69 -1.58 3.89 18.78
C ASP A 69 -0.45 4.92 18.71
N SER A 70 -0.78 6.19 18.99
CA SER A 70 0.13 7.34 18.93
C SER A 70 0.66 7.71 17.53
N HIS A 71 0.12 7.12 16.46
CA HIS A 71 0.44 7.47 15.08
C HIS A 71 -0.70 8.25 14.41
N ALA A 72 -0.33 9.20 13.55
CA ALA A 72 -1.26 9.88 12.65
C ALA A 72 -1.47 9.03 11.39
N VAL A 73 -2.50 8.19 11.39
CA VAL A 73 -2.81 7.27 10.28
C VAL A 73 -3.59 8.01 9.19
N PRO A 74 -3.07 8.10 7.95
CA PRO A 74 -3.77 8.74 6.84
C PRO A 74 -4.99 7.92 6.40
N VAL A 75 -6.10 8.60 6.09
CA VAL A 75 -7.35 7.99 5.59
C VAL A 75 -7.86 8.76 4.36
N PRO A 76 -8.28 8.08 3.27
CA PRO A 76 -8.15 6.62 3.07
C PRO A 76 -6.70 6.16 2.85
N HIS A 77 -6.44 4.89 3.14
CA HIS A 77 -5.25 4.15 2.71
C HIS A 77 -5.68 2.81 2.12
N ILE A 78 -4.84 2.24 1.26
CA ILE A 78 -5.07 0.95 0.64
C ILE A 78 -3.82 0.08 0.74
N GLY A 79 -3.99 -1.23 0.60
CA GLY A 79 -2.88 -2.14 0.38
C GLY A 79 -3.30 -3.57 0.66
N VAL A 80 -2.35 -4.40 1.06
CA VAL A 80 -2.54 -5.85 1.13
C VAL A 80 -2.11 -6.38 2.49
N VAL A 81 -2.87 -7.34 3.02
CA VAL A 81 -2.44 -8.18 4.14
C VAL A 81 -1.58 -9.29 3.54
N LEU A 82 -0.28 -9.19 3.76
CA LEU A 82 0.74 -10.08 3.22
C LEU A 82 1.13 -11.17 4.23
N GLU A 83 1.71 -12.24 3.71
CA GLU A 83 2.52 -13.15 4.52
C GLU A 83 3.72 -12.40 5.11
N MET A 84 4.16 -12.80 6.31
CA MET A 84 5.26 -12.13 7.02
C MET A 84 6.55 -12.04 6.16
N ALA A 85 6.87 -13.09 5.41
CA ALA A 85 8.05 -13.11 4.54
C ALA A 85 7.97 -12.07 3.40
N ASP A 86 6.80 -11.94 2.77
CA ASP A 86 6.58 -10.96 1.71
C ASP A 86 6.59 -9.53 2.26
N TRP A 87 6.05 -9.34 3.46
CA TRP A 87 6.09 -8.06 4.16
C TRP A 87 7.52 -7.63 4.53
N GLU A 88 8.35 -8.55 5.04
CA GLU A 88 9.76 -8.27 5.35
C GLU A 88 10.56 -7.94 4.09
N ALA A 89 10.31 -8.66 2.99
CA ALA A 89 10.92 -8.41 1.69
C ALA A 89 10.51 -7.04 1.13
N LEU A 90 9.23 -6.66 1.25
CA LEU A 90 8.73 -5.33 0.88
C LEU A 90 9.39 -4.23 1.73
N ALA A 91 9.40 -4.38 3.06
CA ALA A 91 10.00 -3.40 3.97
C ALA A 91 11.48 -3.16 3.66
N THR A 92 12.23 -4.22 3.37
CA THR A 92 13.64 -4.15 2.97
C THR A 92 13.80 -3.39 1.65
N ARG A 93 13.02 -3.76 0.63
CA ARG A 93 13.05 -3.11 -0.68
C ARG A 93 12.75 -1.61 -0.60
N LEU A 94 11.73 -1.23 0.18
CA LEU A 94 11.36 0.18 0.36
C LEU A 94 12.47 0.98 1.04
N LYS A 95 13.14 0.41 2.04
CA LYS A 95 14.32 1.02 2.70
C LYS A 95 15.49 1.19 1.74
N GLU A 96 15.80 0.18 0.93
CA GLU A 96 16.88 0.26 -0.07
C GLU A 96 16.61 1.33 -1.14
N LYS A 97 15.34 1.47 -1.55
CA LYS A 97 14.86 2.51 -2.46
C LYS A 97 14.71 3.87 -1.81
N ARG A 98 14.98 3.99 -0.49
CA ARG A 98 14.87 5.22 0.31
C ARG A 98 13.49 5.87 0.24
N VAL A 99 12.45 5.04 0.28
CA VAL A 99 11.07 5.52 0.41
C VAL A 99 10.89 6.17 1.78
N GLU A 100 10.28 7.35 1.81
CA GLU A 100 9.93 8.03 3.05
C GLU A 100 8.68 7.39 3.67
N PHE A 101 8.80 6.93 4.90
CA PHE A 101 7.70 6.31 5.63
C PHE A 101 6.91 7.36 6.42
N VAL A 102 5.59 7.23 6.38
CA VAL A 102 4.68 7.91 7.32
C VAL A 102 4.71 7.21 8.67
N ILE A 103 4.76 5.87 8.63
CA ILE A 103 4.94 5.00 9.77
C ILE A 103 5.99 3.97 9.36
N GLU A 104 7.16 4.03 10.01
CA GLU A 104 8.29 3.12 9.76
C GLU A 104 7.87 1.65 9.91
N PRO A 105 8.51 0.68 9.21
CA PRO A 105 8.17 -0.72 9.38
C PRO A 105 8.50 -1.24 10.78
N TYR A 106 7.51 -1.82 11.46
CA TYR A 106 7.69 -2.47 12.76
C TYR A 106 6.73 -3.65 12.96
N VAL A 107 7.14 -4.56 13.85
CA VAL A 107 6.36 -5.72 14.30
C VAL A 107 5.88 -5.47 15.72
N ARG A 108 4.57 -5.59 15.94
CA ARG A 108 3.90 -5.54 17.23
C ARG A 108 3.79 -6.95 17.81
N PHE A 109 3.87 -7.06 19.14
CA PHE A 109 3.69 -8.33 19.85
C PHE A 109 4.63 -9.46 19.37
N LYS A 110 5.86 -9.12 18.97
CA LYS A 110 6.84 -10.09 18.44
C LYS A 110 7.02 -11.29 19.40
N GLY A 111 6.82 -12.49 18.87
CA GLY A 111 6.87 -13.75 19.61
C GLY A 111 5.61 -14.12 20.38
N GLN A 112 4.58 -13.27 20.39
CA GLN A 112 3.32 -13.46 21.14
C GLN A 112 2.16 -13.80 20.19
N THR A 113 1.04 -14.22 20.76
CA THR A 113 -0.24 -14.31 20.04
C THR A 113 -0.67 -12.89 19.61
N GLY A 114 -1.08 -12.71 18.35
CA GLY A 114 -1.37 -11.40 17.79
C GLY A 114 -0.17 -10.68 17.16
N GLU A 115 0.96 -11.37 16.98
CA GLU A 115 2.12 -10.83 16.25
C GLU A 115 1.71 -10.34 14.86
N GLN A 116 1.84 -9.04 14.64
CA GLN A 116 1.43 -8.37 13.42
C GLN A 116 2.41 -7.26 13.04
N ALA A 117 2.53 -6.98 11.76
CA ALA A 117 3.43 -5.98 11.23
C ALA A 117 2.65 -4.93 10.42
N THR A 118 3.14 -3.69 10.41
CA THR A 118 2.56 -2.63 9.58
C THR A 118 3.63 -1.63 9.17
N LEU A 119 3.43 -1.02 8.00
CA LEU A 119 4.20 0.11 7.48
C LEU A 119 3.27 1.01 6.65
N PHE A 120 3.57 2.30 6.62
CA PHE A 120 2.83 3.28 5.82
C PHE A 120 3.77 4.19 5.05
N PHE A 121 3.42 4.49 3.80
CA PHE A 121 4.12 5.46 2.97
C PHE A 121 3.15 6.04 1.93
N TYR A 122 3.57 7.08 1.23
CA TYR A 122 2.80 7.67 0.14
C TYR A 122 3.37 7.29 -1.22
N ASP A 123 2.49 7.16 -2.21
CA ASP A 123 2.89 7.26 -3.61
C ASP A 123 3.22 8.72 -4.00
N PRO A 124 3.71 8.99 -5.22
CA PRO A 124 4.06 10.34 -5.64
C PRO A 124 2.89 11.34 -5.59
N THR A 125 1.66 10.88 -5.82
CA THR A 125 0.45 11.71 -5.78
C THR A 125 -0.10 11.88 -4.36
N GLY A 126 0.48 11.22 -3.36
CA GLY A 126 0.03 11.30 -1.97
C GLY A 126 -1.03 10.27 -1.60
N ASN A 127 -1.27 9.24 -2.41
CA ASN A 127 -2.10 8.11 -2.00
C ASN A 127 -1.40 7.37 -0.86
N ALA A 128 -2.10 7.13 0.24
CA ALA A 128 -1.57 6.38 1.36
C ALA A 128 -1.62 4.88 1.09
N LEU A 129 -0.48 4.22 1.32
CA LEU A 129 -0.32 2.79 1.16
C LEU A 129 0.01 2.17 2.52
N GLU A 130 -0.80 1.21 2.96
CA GLU A 130 -0.53 0.38 4.14
C GLU A 130 -0.30 -1.07 3.71
N PHE A 131 0.78 -1.67 4.18
CA PHE A 131 0.97 -3.11 4.08
C PHE A 131 1.04 -3.70 5.47
N LYS A 132 0.18 -4.70 5.71
CA LYS A 132 0.08 -5.40 6.98
C LYS A 132 0.54 -6.83 6.82
N ALA A 133 0.94 -7.45 7.91
CA ALA A 133 1.09 -8.90 7.99
C ALA A 133 0.69 -9.39 9.38
N PHE A 134 0.26 -10.64 9.46
CA PHE A 134 0.01 -11.34 10.72
C PHE A 134 0.81 -12.63 10.70
N LYS A 135 1.29 -13.07 11.86
CA LYS A 135 1.93 -14.39 11.98
C LYS A 135 0.95 -15.53 11.68
N ASP A 136 -0.33 -15.30 11.95
CA ASP A 136 -1.44 -16.20 11.61
C ASP A 136 -2.61 -15.35 11.09
N ILE A 137 -2.64 -15.15 9.77
CA ILE A 137 -3.68 -14.35 9.10
C ILE A 137 -5.06 -14.97 9.32
N GLU A 138 -5.18 -16.30 9.23
CA GLU A 138 -6.46 -17.00 9.29
C GLU A 138 -7.14 -16.80 10.64
N SER A 139 -6.39 -16.91 11.75
CA SER A 139 -6.98 -16.78 13.08
C SER A 139 -7.02 -15.35 13.61
N GLN A 140 -6.15 -14.44 13.15
CA GLN A 140 -5.97 -13.13 13.80
C GLN A 140 -6.50 -11.93 13.01
N LEU A 141 -6.59 -12.00 11.68
CA LEU A 141 -6.98 -10.82 10.88
C LEU A 141 -8.38 -10.30 11.23
N PHE A 142 -9.29 -11.21 11.55
CA PHE A 142 -10.69 -10.92 11.89
C PHE A 142 -11.06 -11.37 13.31
N ALA A 143 -10.07 -11.64 14.17
CA ALA A 143 -10.32 -11.91 15.57
C ALA A 143 -10.96 -10.68 16.22
N SER A 144 -12.03 -10.89 16.98
CA SER A 144 -12.57 -9.91 17.91
C SER A 144 -12.01 -10.16 19.30
N ASP A 145 -11.68 -9.09 20.02
CA ASP A 145 -11.33 -9.15 21.45
C ASP A 145 -12.48 -9.66 22.33
#